data_AF-G1WD06-F1
#
_entry.id   AF-G1WD06-F1
#
_cell.length_a   1.000
_cell.length_b   1.000
_cell.length_c   1.000
_cell.angle_alpha   90.00
_cell.angle_beta   90.00
_cell.angle_gamma   90.00
#
_symmetry.space_group_name_H-M   'P 1'
#
loop_
_entity.id
_entity.type
_entity.pdbx_description
1 polymer ?
#
loop_
_entity_poly.entity_id
_entity_poly.type
_entity_poly.pdbx_seq_one_letter_code
_entity_poly.pdbx_strand_id
1 'polypeptide(L)'
;MRRSMHKCFQFISIVLLSGLSCGMAAQNLLPDSLGARKSYQAMITMPKGYVSGVCMMVRDSTGIVGSLFNEFGFSALDFRYHERKDKVEIVHAMALMDKWYIRKVLRNDLRMLLQSLAKGDTLYEDKKYKLTYVFTPMREELKKEAADDLEE
;
A
#
# COMPACT_ATOMS: atom_id res chain seq x y z
N MET A 1 19.13 -0.33 59.63
CA MET A 1 18.16 -0.80 58.59
C MET A 1 18.14 0.15 57.37
N ARG A 2 19.23 0.26 56.60
CA ARG A 2 19.34 1.26 55.51
C ARG A 2 20.05 0.73 54.25
N ARG A 3 19.84 -0.54 53.91
CA ARG A 3 20.44 -1.18 52.71
C ARG A 3 19.46 -2.02 51.86
N SER A 4 18.18 -2.11 52.23
CA SER A 4 17.22 -3.02 51.57
C SER A 4 16.30 -2.34 50.55
N MET A 5 15.98 -1.04 50.70
CA MET A 5 14.99 -0.37 49.84
C MET A 5 15.50 0.07 48.45
N HIS A 6 16.81 0.16 48.25
CA HIS A 6 17.38 0.50 46.94
C HIS A 6 17.36 -0.65 45.93
N LYS A 7 17.30 -1.91 46.41
CA LYS A 7 17.29 -3.08 45.53
C LYS A 7 15.91 -3.28 44.89
N CYS A 8 14.82 -3.12 45.64
CA CYS A 8 13.45 -3.21 45.08
C CYS A 8 13.18 -2.15 44.00
N PHE A 9 13.68 -0.92 44.17
CA PHE A 9 13.49 0.14 43.17
C PHE A 9 14.26 -0.11 41.86
N GLN A 10 15.41 -0.78 41.93
CA GLN A 10 16.18 -1.13 40.72
C GLN A 10 15.53 -2.27 39.92
N PHE A 11 14.84 -3.21 40.57
CA PHE A 11 14.15 -4.31 39.86
C PHE A 11 12.86 -3.86 39.15
N ILE A 12 12.12 -2.90 39.72
CA ILE A 12 10.89 -2.37 39.08
C ILE A 12 11.21 -1.64 37.77
N SER A 13 12.35 -0.94 37.72
CA SER A 13 12.79 -0.20 36.53
C SER A 13 13.13 -1.11 35.33
N ILE A 14 13.70 -2.30 35.59
CA ILE A 14 14.10 -3.24 34.52
C ILE A 14 12.89 -3.96 33.90
N VAL A 15 11.84 -4.22 34.69
CA VAL A 15 10.60 -4.87 34.20
C VAL A 15 9.74 -3.90 33.38
N LEU A 16 9.78 -2.60 33.67
CA LEU A 16 9.08 -1.57 32.88
C LEU A 16 9.72 -1.30 31.52
N LEU A 17 11.02 -1.56 31.36
CA LEU A 17 11.77 -1.36 30.10
C LEU A 17 11.65 -2.54 29.13
N SER A 18 11.22 -3.72 29.58
CA SER A 18 11.12 -4.93 28.75
C SER A 18 9.74 -5.14 28.10
N GLY A 19 8.73 -4.32 28.44
CA GLY A 19 7.38 -4.39 27.86
C GLY A 19 7.19 -3.61 26.56
N LEU A 20 8.21 -2.89 26.07
CA LEU A 20 8.11 -1.94 24.94
C LEU A 20 8.78 -2.43 23.65
N SER A 21 9.11 -3.72 23.54
CA SER A 21 9.41 -4.35 22.26
C SER A 21 8.16 -5.00 21.67
N CYS A 22 7.08 -4.20 21.51
CA CYS A 22 6.06 -4.54 20.54
C CYS A 22 6.75 -4.45 19.18
N GLY A 23 7.12 -5.61 18.61
CA GLY A 23 7.60 -5.66 17.24
C GLY A 23 6.57 -4.98 16.37
N MET A 24 6.95 -3.86 15.75
CA MET A 24 6.17 -3.27 14.66
C MET A 24 6.18 -4.30 13.53
N ALA A 25 5.25 -5.25 13.57
CA ALA A 25 4.97 -6.08 12.42
C ALA A 25 4.47 -5.11 11.35
N ALA A 26 5.32 -4.81 10.37
CA ALA A 26 4.95 -3.97 9.26
C ALA A 26 3.73 -4.63 8.58
N GLN A 27 2.59 -3.95 8.63
CA GLN A 27 1.34 -4.52 8.15
C GLN A 27 1.43 -4.66 6.63
N ASN A 28 1.12 -5.85 6.11
CA ASN A 28 1.02 -6.02 4.66
C ASN A 28 -0.08 -5.11 4.13
N LEU A 29 0.29 -4.14 3.31
CA LEU A 29 -0.65 -3.17 2.77
C LEU A 29 -1.35 -3.67 1.52
N LEU A 30 -0.98 -4.82 0.95
CA LEU A 30 -1.65 -5.43 -0.20
C LEU A 30 -2.91 -6.21 0.21
N PRO A 31 -3.91 -6.39 -0.65
CA PRO A 31 -5.06 -7.24 -0.37
C PRO A 31 -4.62 -8.69 -0.08
N ASP A 32 -5.04 -9.26 1.06
CA ASP A 32 -4.42 -10.48 1.61
C ASP A 32 -5.14 -11.79 1.27
N SER A 33 -6.43 -11.77 0.92
CA SER A 33 -7.21 -12.97 0.59
C SER A 33 -7.88 -12.86 -0.79
N LEU A 34 -8.30 -13.99 -1.36
CA LEU A 34 -9.01 -14.00 -2.64
C LEU A 34 -10.29 -13.16 -2.55
N GLY A 35 -10.46 -12.21 -3.47
CA GLY A 35 -11.56 -11.25 -3.48
C GLY A 35 -11.38 -10.08 -2.51
N ALA A 36 -10.34 -10.08 -1.66
CA ALA A 36 -10.07 -8.94 -0.78
C ALA A 36 -9.76 -7.70 -1.61
N ARG A 37 -10.31 -6.58 -1.14
CA ARG A 37 -10.12 -5.25 -1.71
C ARG A 37 -9.37 -4.38 -0.71
N LYS A 38 -8.50 -3.53 -1.23
CA LYS A 38 -7.94 -2.39 -0.49
C LYS A 38 -7.94 -1.17 -1.41
N SER A 39 -8.25 -0.01 -0.84
CA SER A 39 -8.25 1.26 -1.54
C SER A 39 -7.13 2.16 -1.01
N TYR A 40 -6.51 2.94 -1.89
CA TYR A 40 -5.38 3.80 -1.55
C TYR A 40 -5.61 5.20 -2.11
N GLN A 41 -5.31 6.22 -1.32
CA GLN A 41 -5.00 7.53 -1.89
C GLN A 41 -3.65 7.41 -2.59
N ALA A 42 -3.62 7.70 -3.88
CA ALA A 42 -2.47 7.47 -4.73
C ALA A 42 -2.00 8.77 -5.38
N MET A 43 -0.67 8.96 -5.40
CA MET A 43 -0.02 10.06 -6.11
C MET A 43 1.22 9.55 -6.83
N ILE A 44 1.31 9.83 -8.12
CA ILE A 44 2.48 9.59 -8.97
C ILE A 44 3.01 10.95 -9.40
N THR A 45 4.12 11.37 -8.82
CA THR A 45 4.77 12.64 -9.12
C THR A 45 5.85 12.43 -10.17
N MET A 46 5.83 13.26 -11.21
CA MET A 46 6.78 13.29 -12.31
C MET A 46 7.47 14.67 -12.37
N PRO A 47 8.61 14.82 -13.06
CA PRO A 47 9.31 16.10 -13.14
C PRO A 47 8.50 17.28 -13.71
N LYS A 48 7.46 17.00 -14.51
CA LYS A 48 6.65 18.01 -15.22
C LYS A 48 5.16 17.94 -14.89
N GLY A 49 4.78 17.23 -13.83
CA GLY A 49 3.37 17.06 -13.48
C GLY A 49 3.15 15.90 -12.51
N TYR A 50 1.89 15.60 -12.24
CA TYR A 50 1.52 14.50 -11.37
C TYR A 50 0.21 13.86 -11.85
N VAL A 51 -0.02 12.64 -11.38
CA VAL A 51 -1.33 11.97 -11.45
C VAL A 51 -1.71 11.59 -10.03
N SER A 52 -2.86 12.06 -9.57
CA SER A 52 -3.40 11.81 -8.24
C SER A 52 -4.81 11.22 -8.34
N GLY A 53 -5.22 10.51 -7.30
CA GLY A 53 -6.58 10.02 -7.14
C GLY A 53 -6.65 8.79 -6.24
N VAL A 54 -7.54 7.86 -6.58
CA VAL A 54 -7.81 6.66 -5.78
C VAL A 54 -7.37 5.41 -6.54
N CYS A 55 -6.49 4.62 -5.94
CA CYS A 55 -6.13 3.30 -6.45
C CYS A 55 -6.96 2.20 -5.79
N MET A 56 -7.68 1.49 -6.63
CA MET A 56 -8.46 0.27 -6.44
C MET A 56 -7.62 -1.00 -6.52
N MET A 57 -7.36 -1.80 -5.48
CA MET A 57 -6.71 -3.11 -5.68
C MET A 57 -7.56 -4.27 -5.17
N VAL A 58 -7.63 -5.34 -5.96
CA VAL A 58 -8.32 -6.58 -5.62
C VAL A 58 -7.40 -7.77 -5.89
N ARG A 59 -7.32 -8.72 -4.95
CA ARG A 59 -6.62 -9.98 -5.16
C ARG A 59 -7.54 -10.99 -5.87
N ASP A 60 -7.11 -11.50 -7.01
CA ASP A 60 -7.78 -12.58 -7.76
C ASP A 60 -6.97 -13.89 -7.69
N SER A 61 -7.37 -14.92 -8.45
CA SER A 61 -6.70 -16.22 -8.45
C SER A 61 -5.31 -16.21 -9.12
N THR A 62 -4.99 -15.14 -9.83
CA THR A 62 -3.78 -14.98 -10.66
C THR A 62 -2.79 -13.94 -10.11
N GLY A 63 -3.23 -13.11 -9.15
CA GLY A 63 -2.43 -12.10 -8.48
C GLY A 63 -3.29 -10.93 -8.01
N ILE A 64 -2.81 -9.70 -8.25
CA ILE A 64 -3.52 -8.47 -7.86
C ILE A 64 -3.87 -7.68 -9.12
N VAL A 65 -5.10 -7.21 -9.22
CA VAL A 65 -5.53 -6.28 -10.27
C VAL A 65 -5.76 -4.92 -9.63
N GLY A 66 -5.21 -3.89 -10.26
CA GLY A 66 -5.25 -2.52 -9.78
C GLY A 66 -5.81 -1.55 -10.82
N SER A 67 -6.58 -0.55 -10.37
CA SER A 67 -7.03 0.58 -11.19
C SER A 67 -6.81 1.88 -10.42
N LEU A 68 -6.07 2.82 -10.99
CA LEU A 68 -5.94 4.17 -10.47
C LEU A 68 -6.94 5.07 -11.19
N PHE A 69 -7.94 5.55 -10.47
CA PHE A 69 -8.86 6.57 -10.97
C PHE A 69 -8.32 7.95 -10.62
N ASN A 70 -8.30 8.86 -11.59
CA ASN A 70 -7.92 10.24 -11.33
C ASN A 70 -9.05 11.01 -10.62
N GLU A 71 -8.78 12.26 -10.27
CA GLU A 71 -9.73 13.17 -9.61
C GLU A 71 -10.99 13.48 -10.44
N PHE A 72 -10.98 13.15 -11.74
CA PHE A 72 -12.11 13.34 -12.66
C PHE A 72 -12.94 12.06 -12.86
N GLY A 73 -12.60 10.97 -12.15
CA GLY A 73 -13.34 9.70 -12.21
C GLY A 73 -13.00 8.81 -13.40
N PHE A 74 -12.01 9.17 -14.23
CA PHE A 74 -11.53 8.31 -15.32
C PHE A 74 -10.34 7.47 -14.86
N SER A 75 -10.22 6.25 -15.38
CA SER A 75 -9.01 5.46 -15.13
C SER A 75 -7.80 6.14 -15.76
N ALA A 76 -6.81 6.40 -14.91
CA ALA A 76 -5.49 6.83 -15.29
C ALA A 76 -4.61 5.66 -15.72
N LEU A 77 -4.73 4.54 -15.03
CA LEU A 77 -3.79 3.42 -15.10
C LEU A 77 -4.44 2.17 -14.54
N ASP A 78 -4.57 1.14 -15.39
CA ASP A 78 -4.97 -0.20 -14.96
C ASP A 78 -3.77 -1.14 -15.09
N PHE A 79 -3.57 -1.98 -14.09
CA PHE A 79 -2.45 -2.90 -14.06
C PHE A 79 -2.82 -4.25 -13.45
N ARG A 80 -2.03 -5.27 -13.78
CA ARG A 80 -2.06 -6.57 -13.12
C ARG A 80 -0.67 -6.91 -12.59
N TYR A 81 -0.62 -7.32 -11.34
CA TYR A 81 0.58 -7.83 -10.70
C TYR A 81 0.49 -9.35 -10.56
N HIS A 82 1.36 -10.05 -11.27
CA HIS A 82 1.52 -11.49 -11.19
C HIS A 82 2.51 -11.85 -10.09
N GLU A 83 1.99 -12.07 -8.88
CA GLU A 83 2.80 -12.29 -7.67
C GLU A 83 3.81 -13.43 -7.84
N ARG A 84 3.40 -14.56 -8.45
CA ARG A 84 4.29 -15.71 -8.69
C ARG A 84 5.48 -15.40 -9.59
N LYS A 85 5.32 -14.46 -10.53
CA LYS A 85 6.36 -14.10 -11.50
C LYS A 85 7.10 -12.82 -11.11
N ASP A 86 6.67 -12.14 -10.05
CA ASP A 86 7.09 -10.78 -9.69
C ASP A 86 7.08 -9.84 -10.92
N LYS A 87 5.95 -9.79 -11.63
CA LYS A 87 5.82 -9.00 -12.86
C LYS A 87 4.53 -8.18 -12.88
N VAL A 88 4.65 -6.94 -13.34
CA VAL A 88 3.50 -6.06 -13.60
C VAL A 88 3.24 -5.97 -15.10
N GLU A 89 1.98 -6.11 -15.47
CA GLU A 89 1.41 -5.80 -16.78
C GLU A 89 0.65 -4.48 -16.67
N ILE A 90 0.80 -3.61 -17.68
CA ILE A 90 -0.02 -2.38 -17.83
C ILE A 90 -1.15 -2.71 -18.79
N VAL A 91 -2.36 -2.84 -18.25
CA VAL A 91 -3.57 -3.15 -19.00
C VAL A 91 -4.05 -1.91 -19.74
N HIS A 92 -4.14 -0.78 -19.02
CA HIS A 92 -4.54 0.51 -19.56
C HIS A 92 -3.64 1.60 -19.00
N ALA A 93 -3.40 2.64 -19.80
CA ALA A 93 -2.78 3.88 -19.34
C ALA A 93 -3.39 5.03 -20.14
N MET A 94 -3.71 6.14 -19.47
CA MET A 94 -4.15 7.35 -20.16
C MET A 94 -3.07 7.87 -21.12
N ALA A 95 -3.47 8.66 -22.12
CA ALA A 95 -2.58 9.15 -23.19
C ALA A 95 -1.26 9.77 -22.71
N LEU A 96 -1.26 10.48 -21.57
CA LEU A 96 -0.06 11.06 -20.98
C LEU A 96 1.01 10.00 -20.62
N MET A 97 0.56 8.85 -20.14
CA MET A 97 1.38 7.73 -19.69
C MET A 97 1.52 6.61 -20.75
N ASP A 98 0.73 6.68 -21.81
CA ASP A 98 0.70 5.69 -22.89
C ASP A 98 1.79 5.88 -23.95
N LYS A 99 3.04 5.95 -23.49
CA LYS A 99 4.22 5.87 -24.38
C LYS A 99 4.99 4.61 -24.03
N TRP A 100 5.48 3.90 -25.04
CA TRP A 100 6.15 2.60 -24.86
C TRP A 100 7.25 2.63 -23.79
N TYR A 101 8.04 3.71 -23.74
CA TYR A 101 9.12 3.87 -22.78
C TYR A 101 8.61 4.23 -21.38
N ILE A 102 7.52 4.98 -21.27
CA ILE A 102 6.86 5.27 -19.99
C ILE A 102 6.25 3.99 -19.44
N ARG A 103 5.51 3.23 -20.25
CA ARG A 103 4.98 1.90 -19.87
C ARG A 103 6.08 0.96 -19.38
N LYS A 104 7.28 1.02 -19.95
CA LYS A 104 8.43 0.21 -19.50
C LYS A 104 8.89 0.60 -18.09
N VAL A 105 8.95 1.90 -17.79
CA VAL A 105 9.29 2.42 -16.46
C VAL A 105 8.19 2.09 -15.46
N LEU A 106 6.92 2.38 -15.78
CA LEU A 106 5.76 2.09 -14.93
C LEU A 106 5.70 0.61 -14.50
N ARG A 107 5.97 -0.34 -15.40
CA ARG A 107 6.01 -1.77 -15.03
C ARG A 107 7.03 -2.08 -13.95
N ASN A 108 8.23 -1.50 -14.05
CA ASN A 108 9.26 -1.74 -13.06
C ASN A 108 8.93 -1.01 -11.76
N ASP A 109 8.50 0.23 -11.84
CA ASP A 109 8.27 1.07 -10.67
C ASP A 109 7.06 0.59 -9.85
N LEU A 110 5.97 0.21 -10.52
CA LEU A 110 4.81 -0.39 -9.83
C LEU A 110 5.18 -1.72 -9.17
N ARG A 111 6.04 -2.54 -9.81
CA ARG A 111 6.55 -3.77 -9.18
C ARG A 111 7.30 -3.44 -7.89
N MET A 112 8.19 -2.45 -7.92
CA MET A 112 8.93 -2.02 -6.74
C MET A 112 8.02 -1.43 -5.66
N LEU A 113 7.05 -0.59 -6.05
CA LEU A 113 6.06 -0.03 -5.14
C LEU A 113 5.22 -1.12 -4.46
N LEU A 114 4.74 -2.11 -5.21
CA LEU A 114 3.94 -3.21 -4.65
C LEU A 114 4.77 -4.05 -3.66
N GLN A 115 6.07 -4.23 -3.91
CA GLN A 115 6.98 -4.86 -2.95
C GLN A 115 7.18 -4.00 -1.69
N SER A 116 7.24 -2.68 -1.83
CA SER A 116 7.26 -1.74 -0.69
C SER A 116 5.97 -1.84 0.13
N LEU A 117 4.81 -1.82 -0.52
CA LEU A 117 3.51 -1.97 0.14
C LEU A 117 3.39 -3.31 0.88
N ALA A 118 3.91 -4.38 0.30
CA ALA A 118 3.95 -5.69 0.95
C ALA A 118 4.76 -5.68 2.26
N LYS A 119 5.73 -4.76 2.37
CA LYS A 119 6.58 -4.54 3.56
C LYS A 119 6.05 -3.45 4.49
N GLY A 120 4.89 -2.85 4.22
CA GLY A 120 4.35 -1.76 5.03
C GLY A 120 4.72 -0.35 4.58
N ASP A 121 5.53 -0.21 3.52
CA ASP A 121 6.00 1.10 3.04
C ASP A 121 5.06 1.66 1.97
N THR A 122 4.57 2.88 2.18
CA THR A 122 3.64 3.56 1.27
C THR A 122 4.34 4.38 0.17
N LEU A 123 5.66 4.49 0.24
CA LEU A 123 6.49 5.34 -0.61
C LEU A 123 7.47 4.51 -1.44
N TYR A 124 7.56 4.83 -2.73
CA TYR A 124 8.64 4.38 -3.60
C TYR A 124 9.18 5.54 -4.44
N GLU A 125 10.51 5.60 -4.60
CA GLU A 125 11.18 6.62 -5.40
C GLU A 125 12.07 5.98 -6.48
N ASP A 126 11.83 6.33 -7.74
CA ASP A 126 12.78 6.11 -8.83
C ASP A 126 13.65 7.36 -9.02
N LYS A 127 14.88 7.31 -8.49
CA LYS A 127 15.85 8.42 -8.59
C LYS A 127 16.35 8.67 -10.01
N LYS A 128 16.34 7.66 -10.90
CA LYS A 128 16.84 7.77 -12.27
C LYS A 128 15.88 8.60 -13.13
N TYR A 129 14.59 8.32 -13.02
CA TYR A 129 13.55 9.05 -13.77
C TYR A 129 12.90 10.18 -12.96
N LYS A 130 13.31 10.35 -11.69
CA LYS A 130 12.81 11.36 -10.75
C LYS A 130 11.29 11.23 -10.57
N LEU A 131 10.86 9.99 -10.33
CA LEU A 131 9.46 9.63 -10.09
C LEU A 131 9.26 9.27 -8.63
N THR A 132 8.15 9.71 -8.06
CA THR A 132 7.77 9.38 -6.69
C THR A 132 6.35 8.83 -6.67
N TYR A 133 6.16 7.72 -5.98
CA TYR A 133 4.88 7.02 -5.85
C TYR A 133 4.52 6.97 -4.38
N VAL A 134 3.34 7.51 -4.02
CA VAL A 134 2.79 7.49 -2.66
C VAL A 134 1.43 6.83 -2.69
N PHE A 135 1.28 5.69 -2.03
CA PHE A 135 0.05 4.91 -1.96
C PHE A 135 -0.33 4.71 -0.50
N THR A 136 -1.15 5.61 0.02
CA THR A 136 -1.59 5.61 1.41
C THR A 136 -2.91 4.84 1.54
N PRO A 137 -2.97 3.74 2.32
CA PRO A 137 -4.21 3.00 2.53
C PRO A 137 -5.32 3.92 3.05
N MET A 138 -6.49 3.83 2.43
CA MET A 138 -7.70 4.48 2.92
C MET A 138 -8.32 3.60 4.00
N ARG A 139 -8.89 4.21 5.05
CA ARG A 139 -9.67 3.44 6.02
C ARG A 139 -10.87 2.83 5.29
N GLU A 140 -11.00 1.51 5.35
CA GLU A 140 -12.20 0.82 4.88
C GLU A 140 -13.34 1.25 5.82
N GLU A 141 -14.17 2.19 5.38
CA GLU A 141 -15.47 2.42 6.02
C GLU A 141 -16.28 1.16 5.75
N LEU A 142 -16.41 0.33 6.80
CA LEU A 142 -17.22 -0.87 6.79
C LEU A 142 -18.61 -0.52 6.24
N LYS A 143 -18.90 -0.90 4.99
CA LYS A 143 -20.27 -0.88 4.47
C LYS A 143 -21.09 -1.91 5.25
N LYS A 144 -21.68 -1.46 6.35
CA LYS A 144 -22.89 -2.04 6.96
C LYS A 144 -24.08 -1.66 6.08
N GLU A 145 -24.24 -2.27 4.91
CA GLU A 145 -25.42 -2.09 4.06
C GLU A 145 -25.80 -3.41 3.34
N ALA A 146 -25.68 -4.54 4.04
CA ALA A 146 -26.17 -5.83 3.52
C ALA A 146 -26.80 -6.71 4.62
N ALA A 147 -27.20 -6.13 5.74
CA ALA A 147 -27.86 -6.84 6.85
C ALA A 147 -29.30 -6.36 7.12
N ASP A 148 -29.76 -5.28 6.47
CA ASP A 148 -31.13 -4.75 6.67
C ASP A 148 -32.15 -5.31 5.67
N ASP A 149 -31.74 -5.97 4.59
CA ASP A 149 -32.67 -6.51 3.56
C ASP A 149 -33.13 -7.96 3.83
N LEU A 150 -32.93 -8.48 5.05
CA LEU A 150 -33.39 -9.82 5.47
C LEU A 150 -34.39 -9.79 6.65
N GLU A 151 -34.87 -8.61 7.06
CA GLU A 151 -35.88 -8.47 8.13
C GLU A 151 -37.13 -7.66 7.71
N GLU A 152 -37.57 -7.76 6.45
CA GLU A 152 -38.97 -7.44 6.08
C GLU A 152 -39.71 -8.63 5.45
#